data_AF-A0A2W6J098-F1
#
_entry.id   AF-A0A2W6J098-F1
#
_cell.length_a   1.000
_cell.length_b   1.000
_cell.length_c   1.000
_cell.angle_alpha   90.00
_cell.angle_beta   90.00
_cell.angle_gamma   90.00
#
_symmetry.space_group_name_H-M   'P 1'
#
loop_
_entity.id
_entity.type
_entity.pdbx_description
1 polymer ?
#
loop_
_entity_poly.entity_id
_entity_poly.type
_entity_poly.pdbx_seq_one_letter_code
_entity_poly.pdbx_strand_id
1 'polypeptide(L)'
;MELPRVSDASQLTERTAAEDLAHRIIAKGQQCDPAAFALWFQQCLELQKLTDCKELKLATWRLLMGGNVPLQSANFERLDAHFQWYDRGNVRESYDMAAHRQNMHIRWLLLRGNEVALARYMHRDDAPVSVAQARVRVARLSGPWRPLRARWQARSAHTRREMRDTLHYLVGEPIMWFVVPPPPLQRKQVLFWAAAAGNRLHSAPRRRRPLWQRVVVALLLACTLLGALAIAHRASIASTSDTRGDRLVLQAPDEASA
;
A
#
# COMPACT_ATOMS: atom_id res chain seq x y z
N MET A 1 -30.12 52.46 -12.43
CA MET A 1 -29.63 51.13 -12.82
C MET A 1 -29.01 50.52 -11.58
N GLU A 2 -29.83 49.84 -10.79
CA GLU A 2 -29.36 49.11 -9.60
C GLU A 2 -28.83 47.75 -10.07
N LEU A 3 -27.54 47.51 -9.79
CA LEU A 3 -26.95 46.19 -9.96
C LEU A 3 -27.40 45.30 -8.78
N PRO A 4 -27.86 44.07 -9.03
CA PRO A 4 -28.31 43.19 -7.98
C PRO A 4 -27.13 42.77 -7.09
N ARG A 5 -27.34 42.88 -5.76
CA ARG A 5 -26.42 42.35 -4.76
C ARG A 5 -26.23 40.85 -5.00
N VAL A 6 -24.99 40.45 -5.26
CA VAL A 6 -24.55 39.06 -5.17
C VAL A 6 -24.60 38.65 -3.69
N SER A 7 -25.78 38.24 -3.24
CA SER A 7 -25.99 37.52 -2.00
C SER A 7 -25.74 36.04 -2.26
N ASP A 8 -24.47 35.66 -2.39
CA ASP A 8 -24.10 34.27 -2.72
C ASP A 8 -22.85 33.79 -1.96
N ALA A 9 -22.67 34.25 -0.72
CA ALA A 9 -21.53 33.88 0.12
C ALA A 9 -21.90 33.39 1.54
N SER A 10 -23.19 33.08 1.80
CA SER A 10 -23.64 32.68 3.13
C SER A 10 -24.58 31.46 3.14
N GLN A 11 -24.47 30.55 2.17
CA GLN A 11 -24.89 29.17 2.40
C GLN A 11 -23.77 28.39 3.09
N LEU A 12 -23.37 28.86 4.27
CA LEU A 12 -22.84 27.97 5.29
C LEU A 12 -23.97 26.98 5.55
N THR A 13 -23.81 25.74 5.09
CA THR A 13 -24.80 24.68 5.23
C THR A 13 -25.07 24.54 6.72
N GLU A 14 -26.21 25.06 7.21
CA GLU A 14 -26.62 24.89 8.59
C GLU A 14 -26.77 23.38 8.82
N ARG A 15 -25.84 22.82 9.58
CA ARG A 15 -25.84 21.41 9.92
C ARG A 15 -27.04 21.15 10.83
N THR A 16 -27.82 20.12 10.52
CA THR A 16 -28.99 19.79 11.34
C THR A 16 -28.59 19.22 12.69
N ALA A 17 -29.48 19.27 13.69
CA ALA A 17 -29.23 18.65 15.00
C ALA A 17 -28.91 17.15 14.89
N ALA A 18 -29.55 16.45 13.94
CA ALA A 18 -29.26 15.05 13.64
C ALA A 18 -27.85 14.85 13.06
N GLU A 19 -27.40 15.74 12.17
CA GLU A 19 -26.05 15.70 11.62
C GLU A 19 -24.99 16.03 12.69
N ASP A 20 -25.22 17.02 13.55
CA ASP A 20 -24.32 17.34 14.67
C ASP A 20 -24.18 16.18 15.65
N LEU A 21 -25.28 15.51 15.98
CA LEU A 21 -25.26 14.33 16.82
C LEU A 21 -24.54 13.16 16.12
N ALA A 22 -24.80 12.92 14.82
CA ALA A 22 -24.09 11.91 14.04
C ALA A 22 -22.57 12.15 14.07
N HIS A 23 -22.12 13.38 13.86
CA HIS A 23 -20.71 13.73 13.94
C HIS A 23 -20.11 13.47 15.33
N ARG A 24 -20.85 13.78 16.39
CA ARG A 24 -20.41 13.51 17.77
C ARG A 24 -20.31 12.02 18.07
N ILE A 25 -21.30 11.24 17.62
CA ILE A 25 -21.30 9.77 17.74
C ILE A 25 -20.08 9.19 17.04
N ILE A 26 -19.82 9.60 15.79
CA ILE A 26 -18.65 9.13 15.06
C ILE A 26 -17.37 9.55 15.79
N ALA A 27 -17.20 10.82 16.15
CA ALA A 27 -16.01 11.29 16.86
C ALA A 27 -15.74 10.51 18.16
N LYS A 28 -16.79 10.22 18.94
CA LYS A 28 -16.67 9.38 20.15
C LYS A 28 -16.30 7.94 19.83
N GLY A 29 -16.91 7.36 18.81
CA GLY A 29 -16.56 6.02 18.32
C GLY A 29 -15.11 5.89 17.84
N GLN A 30 -14.50 6.98 17.38
CA GLN A 30 -13.09 7.02 16.97
C GLN A 30 -12.12 7.08 18.16
N GLN A 31 -12.53 7.76 19.23
CA GLN A 31 -11.69 8.04 20.40
C GLN A 31 -11.74 6.93 21.46
N CYS A 32 -12.90 6.31 21.64
CA CYS A 32 -13.14 5.37 22.73
C CYS A 32 -12.89 3.92 22.29
N ASP A 33 -12.44 3.10 23.25
CA ASP A 33 -12.56 1.65 23.12
C ASP A 33 -14.05 1.21 23.10
N PRO A 34 -14.34 -0.06 22.76
CA PRO A 34 -15.71 -0.51 22.62
C PRO A 34 -16.55 -0.47 23.89
N ALA A 35 -15.93 -0.64 25.06
CA ALA A 35 -16.66 -0.62 26.33
C ALA A 35 -17.00 0.81 26.74
N ALA A 36 -16.05 1.74 26.64
CA ALA A 36 -16.27 3.16 26.89
C ALA A 36 -17.26 3.76 25.89
N PHE A 37 -17.16 3.40 24.60
CA PHE A 37 -18.11 3.84 23.59
C PHE A 37 -19.52 3.32 23.88
N ALA A 38 -19.66 2.05 24.26
CA ALA A 38 -20.94 1.46 24.64
C ALA A 38 -21.63 2.24 25.76
N LEU A 39 -20.89 2.52 26.83
CA LEU A 39 -21.41 3.22 28.01
C LEU A 39 -21.81 4.66 27.66
N TRP A 40 -20.96 5.38 26.94
CA TRP A 40 -21.28 6.73 26.47
C TRP A 40 -22.52 6.76 25.57
N PHE A 41 -22.61 5.81 24.63
CA PHE A 41 -23.70 5.74 23.67
C PHE A 41 -25.05 5.49 24.36
N GLN A 42 -25.09 4.62 25.39
CA GLN A 42 -26.28 4.37 26.20
C GLN A 42 -26.72 5.59 27.03
N GLN A 43 -25.76 6.39 27.51
CA GLN A 43 -26.01 7.56 28.35
C GLN A 43 -26.30 8.85 27.55
N CYS A 44 -26.24 8.80 26.22
CA CYS A 44 -26.42 9.97 25.38
C CYS A 44 -27.87 10.47 25.45
N LEU A 45 -28.11 11.54 26.21
CA LEU A 45 -29.44 12.13 26.39
C LEU A 45 -30.09 12.58 25.08
N GLU A 46 -29.31 13.03 24.10
CA GLU A 46 -29.83 13.45 22.79
C GLU A 46 -30.42 12.27 22.01
N LEU A 47 -29.79 11.08 22.09
CA LEU A 47 -30.35 9.85 21.53
C LEU A 47 -31.65 9.44 22.23
N GLN A 48 -31.73 9.62 23.56
CA GLN A 48 -32.93 9.27 24.34
C GLN A 48 -34.11 10.20 24.06
N LYS A 49 -33.86 11.44 23.64
CA LYS A 49 -34.88 12.46 23.35
C LYS A 49 -35.42 12.40 21.92
N LEU A 50 -34.80 11.63 21.03
CA LEU A 50 -35.20 11.53 19.62
C LEU A 50 -36.40 10.58 19.47
N THR A 51 -37.56 11.15 19.15
CA THR A 51 -38.79 10.37 18.89
C THR A 51 -38.76 9.62 17.55
N ASP A 52 -38.09 10.18 16.53
CA ASP A 52 -37.81 9.50 15.24
C ASP A 52 -36.30 9.61 14.94
N CYS A 53 -35.64 8.45 14.81
CA CYS A 53 -34.21 8.36 14.53
C CYS A 53 -33.89 8.33 13.02
N LYS A 54 -34.85 8.47 12.10
CA LYS A 54 -34.60 8.36 10.64
C LYS A 54 -33.54 9.33 10.13
N GLU A 55 -33.63 10.61 10.49
CA GLU A 55 -32.66 11.62 10.03
C GLU A 55 -31.27 11.34 10.60
N LEU A 56 -31.18 11.01 11.89
CA LEU A 56 -29.93 10.63 12.52
C LEU A 56 -29.33 9.35 11.92
N LYS A 57 -30.16 8.34 11.67
CA LYS A 57 -29.80 7.07 11.03
C LYS A 57 -29.20 7.33 9.65
N LEU A 58 -29.85 8.18 8.85
CA LEU A 58 -29.39 8.55 7.52
C LEU A 58 -28.12 9.41 7.56
N ALA A 59 -28.03 10.37 8.49
CA ALA A 59 -26.84 11.20 8.67
C ALA A 59 -25.63 10.37 9.08
N THR A 60 -25.79 9.49 10.09
CA THR A 60 -24.72 8.59 10.56
C THR A 60 -24.28 7.64 9.45
N TRP A 61 -25.24 7.08 8.69
CA TRP A 61 -24.94 6.27 7.51
C TRP A 61 -24.09 7.02 6.48
N ARG A 62 -24.52 8.23 6.10
CA ARG A 62 -23.81 9.07 5.11
C ARG A 62 -22.38 9.36 5.55
N LEU A 63 -22.14 9.59 6.84
CA LEU A 63 -20.79 9.81 7.36
C LEU A 63 -19.91 8.56 7.26
N LEU A 64 -20.44 7.41 7.66
CA LEU A 64 -19.70 6.15 7.59
C LEU A 64 -19.39 5.76 6.13
N MET A 65 -20.35 5.95 5.22
CA MET A 65 -20.23 5.57 3.82
C MET A 65 -19.56 6.62 2.94
N GLY A 66 -19.49 7.88 3.38
CA GLY A 66 -18.80 8.98 2.69
C GLY A 66 -17.29 8.75 2.51
N GLY A 67 -16.75 7.70 3.12
CA GLY A 67 -15.40 7.22 2.93
C GLY A 67 -14.41 7.98 3.80
N ASN A 68 -13.50 7.21 4.41
CA ASN A 68 -12.40 7.68 5.26
C ASN A 68 -12.64 7.80 6.77
N VAL A 69 -13.69 7.20 7.33
CA VAL A 69 -13.85 7.15 8.79
C VAL A 69 -13.03 5.99 9.37
N PRO A 70 -11.97 6.22 10.17
CA PRO A 70 -11.34 5.16 10.96
C PRO A 70 -12.26 4.78 12.13
N LEU A 71 -12.88 3.60 12.13
CA LEU A 71 -13.77 3.17 13.22
C LEU A 71 -13.51 1.71 13.57
N GLN A 72 -13.47 1.40 14.87
CA GLN A 72 -13.37 0.02 15.33
C GLN A 72 -14.57 -0.82 14.87
N SER A 73 -14.32 -2.07 14.50
CA SER A 73 -15.38 -2.98 14.07
C SER A 73 -16.49 -3.12 15.11
N ALA A 74 -16.14 -3.28 16.39
CA ALA A 74 -17.11 -3.41 17.48
C ALA A 74 -17.96 -2.13 17.69
N ASN A 75 -17.38 -0.95 17.45
CA ASN A 75 -18.14 0.32 17.53
C ASN A 75 -19.11 0.43 16.36
N PHE A 76 -18.68 0.02 15.15
CA PHE A 76 -19.55 -0.06 13.99
C PHE A 76 -20.72 -1.05 14.22
N GLU A 77 -20.44 -2.25 14.71
CA GLU A 77 -21.46 -3.28 14.98
C GLU A 77 -22.51 -2.79 16.00
N ARG A 78 -22.10 -1.98 16.98
CA ARG A 78 -23.02 -1.34 17.91
C ARG A 78 -23.94 -0.33 17.24
N LEU A 79 -23.39 0.50 16.36
CA LEU A 79 -24.18 1.46 15.58
C LEU A 79 -25.16 0.74 14.66
N ASP A 80 -24.69 -0.32 14.02
CA ASP A 80 -25.52 -1.15 13.16
C ASP A 80 -26.65 -1.84 13.94
N ALA A 81 -26.36 -2.43 15.11
CA ALA A 81 -27.39 -3.03 15.96
C ALA A 81 -28.43 -2.02 16.44
N HIS A 82 -28.02 -0.77 16.71
CA HIS A 82 -28.94 0.29 17.13
C HIS A 82 -29.78 0.82 15.97
N PHE A 83 -29.15 1.11 14.84
CA PHE A 83 -29.84 1.72 13.71
C PHE A 83 -30.54 0.71 12.81
N GLN A 84 -30.21 -0.59 12.90
CA GLN A 84 -30.78 -1.66 12.07
C GLN A 84 -30.67 -1.33 10.57
N TRP A 85 -29.45 -1.14 10.08
CA TRP A 85 -29.26 -0.84 8.65
C TRP A 85 -29.52 -2.06 7.75
N TYR A 86 -29.42 -3.28 8.29
CA TYR A 86 -29.65 -4.54 7.55
C TYR A 86 -31.12 -4.96 7.39
N ASP A 87 -32.07 -4.35 8.11
CA ASP A 87 -33.48 -4.75 8.06
C ASP A 87 -34.17 -4.35 6.75
N ARG A 88 -35.00 -5.24 6.18
CA ARG A 88 -35.73 -5.00 4.92
C ARG A 88 -36.56 -3.72 4.99
N GLY A 89 -36.40 -2.84 4.00
CA GLY A 89 -37.07 -1.54 3.94
C GLY A 89 -36.26 -0.36 4.51
N ASN A 90 -35.05 -0.60 5.01
CA ASN A 90 -34.13 0.45 5.45
C ASN A 90 -33.17 0.93 4.34
N VAL A 91 -32.34 1.92 4.68
CA VAL A 91 -31.52 2.77 3.79
C VAL A 91 -30.86 2.06 2.60
N ARG A 92 -30.45 0.78 2.68
CA ARG A 92 -30.30 -0.11 1.52
C ARG A 92 -29.88 -1.54 1.86
N GLU A 93 -30.34 -2.49 1.05
CA GLU A 93 -29.67 -3.78 0.80
C GLU A 93 -28.23 -3.53 0.29
N SER A 94 -27.18 -4.00 0.98
CA SER A 94 -25.84 -3.86 0.40
C SER A 94 -24.87 -4.97 0.80
N TYR A 95 -24.41 -5.69 -0.22
CA TYR A 95 -23.32 -6.67 -0.22
C TYR A 95 -21.95 -6.08 0.20
N ASP A 96 -21.87 -4.79 0.53
CA ASP A 96 -20.61 -4.03 0.65
C ASP A 96 -20.35 -3.44 2.06
N MET A 97 -21.30 -3.58 2.99
CA MET A 97 -21.17 -3.09 4.38
C MET A 97 -20.05 -3.78 5.15
N ALA A 98 -19.92 -5.11 4.99
CA ALA A 98 -18.86 -5.86 5.67
C ALA A 98 -17.47 -5.39 5.21
N ALA A 99 -17.32 -5.11 3.92
CA ALA A 99 -16.10 -4.54 3.35
C ALA A 99 -15.83 -3.12 3.85
N HIS A 100 -16.88 -2.28 3.97
CA HIS A 100 -16.76 -0.94 4.55
C HIS A 100 -16.36 -0.99 6.03
N ARG A 101 -17.05 -1.79 6.85
CA ARG A 101 -16.71 -2.05 8.25
C ARG A 101 -15.25 -2.46 8.39
N GLN A 102 -14.82 -3.43 7.58
CA GLN A 102 -13.44 -3.90 7.59
C GLN A 102 -12.46 -2.78 7.21
N ASN A 103 -12.75 -2.01 6.16
CA ASN A 103 -11.91 -0.90 5.74
C ASN A 103 -11.76 0.17 6.84
N MET A 104 -12.86 0.54 7.51
CA MET A 104 -12.86 1.46 8.63
C MET A 104 -12.04 0.93 9.80
N HIS A 105 -12.15 -0.37 10.11
CA HIS A 105 -11.37 -1.01 11.17
C HIS A 105 -9.87 -1.01 10.85
N ILE A 106 -9.48 -1.37 9.62
CA ILE A 106 -8.08 -1.31 9.20
C ILE A 106 -7.53 0.12 9.31
N ARG A 107 -8.29 1.13 8.89
CA ARG A 107 -7.88 2.54 9.04
C ARG A 107 -7.66 2.90 10.51
N TRP A 108 -8.56 2.46 11.39
CA TRP A 108 -8.40 2.68 12.83
C TRP A 108 -7.13 1.99 13.37
N LEU A 109 -6.85 0.74 12.99
CA LEU A 109 -5.63 0.03 13.40
C LEU A 109 -4.35 0.74 12.94
N LEU A 110 -4.41 1.43 11.80
CA LEU A 110 -3.28 2.15 11.22
C LEU A 110 -3.06 3.56 11.79
N LEU A 111 -3.95 4.05 12.66
CA LEU A 111 -3.76 5.31 13.37
C LEU A 111 -2.63 5.20 14.40
N ARG A 112 -1.91 6.29 14.60
CA ARG A 112 -0.92 6.41 15.68
C ARG A 112 -1.63 6.30 17.03
N GLY A 113 -1.10 5.48 17.95
CA GLY A 113 -1.70 5.19 19.25
C GLY A 113 -2.37 3.82 19.32
N ASN A 114 -2.68 3.20 18.18
CA ASN A 114 -3.37 1.90 18.12
C ASN A 114 -2.42 0.72 17.84
N GLU A 115 -1.11 0.88 18.05
CA GLU A 115 -0.12 -0.13 17.64
C GLU A 115 -0.22 -1.44 18.43
N VAL A 116 -0.71 -1.39 19.67
CA VAL A 116 -1.02 -2.58 20.46
C VAL A 116 -2.17 -3.37 19.83
N ALA A 117 -3.23 -2.67 19.41
CA ALA A 117 -4.37 -3.29 18.74
C ALA A 117 -3.98 -3.86 17.37
N LEU A 118 -3.15 -3.13 16.61
CA LEU A 118 -2.57 -3.62 15.35
C LEU A 118 -1.76 -4.91 15.55
N ALA A 119 -0.89 -4.94 16.57
CA ALA A 119 -0.07 -6.12 16.85
C ALA A 119 -0.94 -7.33 17.21
N ARG A 120 -1.97 -7.13 18.06
CA ARG A 120 -2.96 -8.17 18.39
C ARG A 120 -3.73 -8.65 17.17
N TYR A 121 -4.14 -7.73 16.30
CA TYR A 121 -4.86 -8.05 15.08
C TYR A 121 -4.03 -8.90 14.09
N MET A 122 -2.71 -8.68 14.06
CA MET A 122 -1.79 -9.45 13.23
C MET A 122 -1.25 -10.72 13.92
N HIS A 123 -1.59 -10.93 15.19
CA HIS A 123 -1.07 -12.03 15.99
C HIS A 123 -1.74 -13.35 15.60
N ARG A 124 -0.96 -14.42 15.54
CA ARG A 124 -1.45 -15.79 15.46
C ARG A 124 -0.75 -16.63 16.52
N ASP A 125 -1.41 -17.67 17.01
CA ASP A 125 -0.84 -18.57 18.02
C ASP A 125 0.49 -19.20 17.55
N ASP A 126 0.62 -19.46 16.25
CA ASP A 126 1.81 -20.02 15.61
C ASP A 126 2.83 -18.98 15.13
N ALA A 127 2.47 -17.69 15.14
CA ALA A 127 3.30 -16.59 14.66
C ALA A 127 3.03 -15.32 15.46
N PRO A 128 3.55 -15.21 16.69
CA PRO A 128 3.31 -14.06 17.54
C PRO A 128 3.94 -12.79 16.93
N VAL A 129 3.16 -11.71 16.91
CA VAL A 129 3.60 -10.41 16.41
C VAL A 129 3.69 -9.41 17.55
N SER A 130 4.89 -8.89 17.80
CA SER A 130 5.10 -7.79 18.75
C SER A 130 4.74 -6.44 18.13
N VAL A 131 4.52 -5.43 18.97
CA VAL A 131 4.28 -4.05 18.54
C VAL A 131 5.41 -3.52 17.65
N ALA A 132 6.66 -3.85 17.97
CA ALA A 132 7.82 -3.45 17.18
C ALA A 132 7.80 -4.10 15.78
N GLN A 133 7.46 -5.39 15.70
CA GLN A 133 7.34 -6.12 14.42
C GLN A 133 6.19 -5.56 13.58
N ALA A 134 5.03 -5.33 14.17
CA ALA A 134 3.87 -4.73 13.48
C ALA A 134 4.22 -3.37 12.87
N ARG A 135 4.90 -2.50 13.64
CA ARG A 135 5.39 -1.20 13.16
C ARG A 135 6.34 -1.35 11.97
N VAL A 136 7.31 -2.27 12.05
CA VAL A 136 8.26 -2.51 10.95
C VAL A 136 7.53 -2.99 9.69
N ARG A 137 6.57 -3.91 9.83
CA ARG A 137 5.77 -4.44 8.73
C ARG A 137 4.90 -3.35 8.08
N VAL A 138 4.22 -2.52 8.87
CA VAL A 138 3.45 -1.37 8.35
C VAL A 138 4.37 -0.32 7.71
N ALA A 139 5.52 -0.01 8.29
CA ALA A 139 6.46 0.97 7.72
C ALA A 139 6.99 0.56 6.34
N ARG A 140 7.06 -0.75 6.04
CA ARG A 140 7.39 -1.25 4.69
C ARG A 140 6.30 -0.94 3.65
N LEU A 141 5.07 -0.68 4.11
CA LEU A 141 3.89 -0.38 3.29
C LEU A 141 3.49 1.10 3.27
N SER A 142 3.84 1.88 4.31
CA SER A 142 3.42 3.29 4.44
C SER A 142 4.58 4.30 4.44
N GLY A 143 5.81 3.85 4.74
CA GLY A 143 6.97 4.73 4.91
C GLY A 143 7.62 5.21 3.60
N PRO A 144 8.72 5.97 3.69
CA PRO A 144 9.45 6.45 2.51
C PRO A 144 9.90 5.30 1.60
N TRP A 145 9.61 5.40 0.30
CA TRP A 145 9.89 4.31 -0.63
C TRP A 145 11.39 4.13 -0.91
N ARG A 146 11.93 2.97 -0.54
CA ARG A 146 13.34 2.60 -0.74
C ARG A 146 13.45 1.30 -1.56
N PRO A 147 13.36 1.37 -2.91
CA PRO A 147 13.19 0.19 -3.76
C PRO A 147 14.35 -0.80 -3.70
N LEU A 148 15.60 -0.33 -3.61
CA LEU A 148 16.77 -1.20 -3.51
C LEU A 148 16.77 -2.00 -2.21
N ARG A 149 16.48 -1.34 -1.08
CA ARG A 149 16.33 -1.98 0.22
C ARG A 149 15.18 -2.99 0.21
N ALA A 150 14.05 -2.64 -0.38
CA ALA A 150 12.89 -3.53 -0.50
C ALA A 150 13.21 -4.78 -1.33
N ARG A 151 13.93 -4.64 -2.46
CA ARG A 151 14.40 -5.76 -3.29
C ARG A 151 15.37 -6.67 -2.53
N TRP A 152 16.33 -6.08 -1.81
CA TRP A 152 17.26 -6.84 -0.97
C TRP A 152 16.50 -7.64 0.10
N GLN A 153 15.60 -7.00 0.83
CA GLN A 153 14.79 -7.65 1.86
C GLN A 153 13.88 -8.75 1.31
N ALA A 154 13.33 -8.55 0.11
CA ALA A 154 12.49 -9.54 -0.57
C ALA A 154 13.23 -10.83 -0.96
N ARG A 155 14.58 -10.86 -0.93
CA ARG A 155 15.34 -12.11 -1.12
C ARG A 155 15.12 -13.10 0.03
N SER A 156 14.84 -12.60 1.23
CA SER A 156 14.56 -13.46 2.40
C SER A 156 13.17 -14.09 2.30
N ALA A 157 13.12 -15.43 2.34
CA ALA A 157 11.85 -16.17 2.41
C ALA A 157 11.04 -15.81 3.67
N HIS A 158 11.71 -15.56 4.79
CA HIS A 158 11.07 -15.13 6.03
C HIS A 158 10.34 -13.79 5.83
N THR A 159 11.03 -12.76 5.32
CA THR A 159 10.42 -11.44 5.08
C THR A 159 9.26 -11.51 4.09
N ARG A 160 9.37 -12.36 3.05
CA ARG A 160 8.26 -12.56 2.10
C ARG A 160 7.02 -13.16 2.76
N ARG A 161 7.19 -14.12 3.67
CA ARG A 161 6.08 -14.68 4.45
C ARG A 161 5.46 -13.64 5.37
N GLU A 162 6.28 -12.90 6.13
CA GLU A 162 5.77 -11.82 7.00
C GLU A 162 4.92 -10.81 6.22
N MET A 163 5.38 -10.42 5.03
CA MET A 163 4.67 -9.44 4.21
C MET A 163 3.44 -10.03 3.52
N ARG A 164 3.43 -11.33 3.20
CA ARG A 164 2.22 -12.03 2.77
C ARG A 164 1.14 -11.93 3.84
N ASP A 165 1.46 -12.31 5.07
CA ASP A 165 0.52 -12.30 6.18
C ASP A 165 0.05 -10.87 6.47
N THR A 166 0.97 -9.91 6.48
CA THR A 166 0.64 -8.49 6.66
C THR A 166 -0.35 -7.99 5.61
N LEU A 167 -0.17 -8.37 4.35
CA LEU A 167 -1.07 -7.96 3.26
C LEU A 167 -2.44 -8.63 3.36
N HIS A 168 -2.49 -9.91 3.75
CA HIS A 168 -3.74 -10.62 4.00
C HIS A 168 -4.60 -9.88 5.03
N TYR A 169 -4.01 -9.45 6.15
CA TYR A 169 -4.73 -8.74 7.21
C TYR A 169 -5.15 -7.31 6.83
N LEU A 170 -4.28 -6.55 6.16
CA LEU A 170 -4.49 -5.11 5.97
C LEU A 170 -5.13 -4.73 4.63
N VAL A 171 -5.03 -5.58 3.62
CA VAL A 171 -5.51 -5.30 2.26
C VAL A 171 -6.55 -6.33 1.81
N GLY A 172 -6.55 -7.52 2.41
CA GLY A 172 -7.36 -8.64 1.96
C GLY A 172 -6.75 -9.33 0.74
N GLU A 173 -7.12 -10.60 0.55
CA GLU A 173 -6.77 -11.36 -0.65
C GLU A 173 -8.05 -11.76 -1.41
N PRO A 174 -8.05 -11.73 -2.75
CA PRO A 174 -6.96 -11.34 -3.64
C PRO A 174 -6.73 -9.81 -3.69
N ILE A 175 -5.46 -9.40 -3.84
CA ILE A 175 -5.11 -7.99 -3.98
C ILE A 175 -5.40 -7.55 -5.41
N MET A 176 -6.55 -6.92 -5.60
CA MET A 176 -6.97 -6.35 -6.87
C MET A 176 -6.09 -5.15 -7.23
N TRP A 177 -5.58 -5.08 -8.47
CA TRP A 177 -4.69 -3.99 -8.87
C TRP A 177 -5.32 -2.60 -8.73
N PHE A 178 -6.64 -2.49 -8.87
CA PHE A 178 -7.40 -1.25 -8.81
C PHE A 178 -7.84 -0.84 -7.41
N VAL A 179 -7.74 -1.73 -6.41
CA VAL A 179 -8.12 -1.38 -5.03
C VAL A 179 -7.12 -0.37 -4.49
N VAL A 180 -7.67 0.73 -3.97
CA VAL A 180 -6.90 1.74 -3.26
C VAL A 180 -6.75 1.26 -1.82
N PRO A 181 -5.52 0.95 -1.36
CA PRO A 181 -5.32 0.51 0.01
C PRO A 181 -5.67 1.65 0.98
N PRO A 182 -6.13 1.35 2.20
CA PRO A 182 -6.44 2.38 3.19
C PRO A 182 -5.19 3.19 3.54
N PRO A 183 -5.30 4.52 3.73
CA PRO A 183 -4.20 5.32 4.22
C PRO A 183 -3.75 4.82 5.61
N PRO A 184 -2.46 4.91 5.95
CA PRO A 184 -1.36 5.53 5.20
C PRO A 184 -0.64 4.58 4.23
N LEU A 185 -1.22 3.43 3.90
CA LEU A 185 -0.56 2.46 3.03
C LEU A 185 -0.40 3.01 1.61
N GLN A 186 0.80 2.88 1.05
CA GLN A 186 1.10 3.34 -0.30
C GLN A 186 0.91 2.20 -1.30
N ARG A 187 0.07 2.44 -2.31
CA ARG A 187 -0.25 1.47 -3.37
C ARG A 187 0.99 0.85 -4.03
N LYS A 188 2.03 1.66 -4.33
CA LYS A 188 3.27 1.16 -4.95
C LYS A 188 3.98 0.11 -4.07
N GLN A 189 3.99 0.33 -2.75
CA GLN A 189 4.63 -0.57 -1.79
C GLN A 189 3.82 -1.84 -1.60
N VAL A 190 2.49 -1.71 -1.48
CA VAL A 190 1.55 -2.84 -1.43
C VAL A 190 1.70 -3.74 -2.65
N LEU A 191 1.68 -3.18 -3.86
CA LEU A 191 1.85 -3.96 -5.09
C LEU A 191 3.22 -4.63 -5.19
N PHE A 192 4.29 -3.96 -4.77
CA PHE A 192 5.63 -4.55 -4.73
C PHE A 192 5.67 -5.78 -3.82
N TRP A 193 5.17 -5.63 -2.58
CA TRP A 193 5.21 -6.72 -1.60
C TRP A 193 4.26 -7.86 -1.97
N ALA A 194 3.11 -7.56 -2.57
CA ALA A 194 2.20 -8.56 -3.10
C ALA A 194 2.88 -9.40 -4.20
N ALA A 195 3.57 -8.75 -5.14
CA ALA A 195 4.34 -9.44 -6.18
C ALA A 195 5.49 -10.26 -5.59
N ALA A 196 6.25 -9.68 -4.65
CA ALA A 196 7.39 -10.35 -4.02
C ALA A 196 6.95 -11.56 -3.18
N ALA A 197 5.83 -11.45 -2.47
CA ALA A 197 5.23 -12.52 -1.67
C ALA A 197 4.57 -13.62 -2.51
N GLY A 198 4.47 -13.47 -3.84
CA GLY A 198 3.82 -14.46 -4.70
C GLY A 198 2.30 -14.49 -4.57
N ASN A 199 1.68 -13.40 -4.11
CA ASN A 199 0.23 -13.29 -4.04
C ASN A 199 -0.34 -13.19 -5.45
N ARG A 200 -1.50 -13.81 -5.70
CA ARG A 200 -2.19 -13.75 -7.00
C ARG A 200 -2.64 -12.31 -7.27
N LEU A 201 -1.80 -11.54 -7.97
CA LEU A 201 -2.17 -10.25 -8.52
C LEU A 201 -3.04 -10.50 -9.75
N HIS A 202 -4.34 -10.23 -9.66
CA HIS A 202 -5.19 -10.24 -10.85
C HIS A 202 -4.82 -9.04 -11.73
N SER A 203 -4.44 -9.38 -12.96
CA SER A 203 -3.63 -8.60 -13.90
C SER A 203 -4.02 -7.12 -14.01
N ALA A 204 -3.04 -6.24 -13.89
CA ALA A 204 -3.08 -4.93 -14.55
C ALA A 204 -3.01 -5.14 -16.07
N PRO A 205 -3.56 -4.23 -16.92
CA PRO A 205 -3.32 -4.27 -18.35
C PRO A 205 -1.80 -4.31 -18.58
N ARG A 206 -1.33 -5.31 -19.35
CA ARG A 206 0.08 -5.52 -19.68
C ARG A 206 0.70 -4.21 -20.19
N ARG A 207 1.34 -3.43 -19.31
CA ARG A 207 2.24 -2.37 -19.75
C ARG A 207 3.40 -3.06 -20.44
N ARG A 208 3.44 -2.99 -21.78
CA ARG A 208 4.60 -3.38 -22.57
C ARG A 208 5.81 -2.69 -21.94
N ARG A 209 6.84 -3.45 -21.56
CA ARG A 209 8.10 -2.85 -21.11
C ARG A 209 8.56 -1.88 -22.20
N PRO A 210 8.98 -0.65 -21.86
CA PRO A 210 9.41 0.31 -22.86
C PRO A 210 10.57 -0.30 -23.65
N LEU A 211 10.43 -0.34 -24.98
CA LEU A 211 11.39 -0.93 -25.93
C LEU A 211 12.83 -0.47 -25.68
N TRP A 212 13.01 0.75 -25.20
CA TRP A 212 14.29 1.34 -24.80
C TRP A 212 15.11 0.49 -23.82
N GLN A 213 14.49 -0.21 -22.86
CA GLN A 213 15.24 -1.08 -21.94
C GLN A 213 15.87 -2.29 -22.67
N ARG A 214 15.25 -2.76 -23.75
CA ARG A 214 15.82 -3.84 -24.58
C ARG A 214 16.94 -3.31 -25.48
N VAL A 215 16.78 -2.09 -25.99
CA VAL A 215 17.80 -1.41 -26.80
C VAL A 215 19.07 -1.15 -25.99
N VAL A 216 18.95 -0.66 -24.74
CA VAL A 216 20.11 -0.42 -23.87
C VAL A 216 20.86 -1.71 -23.53
N VAL A 217 20.14 -2.79 -23.24
CA VAL A 217 20.77 -4.10 -22.97
C VAL A 217 21.46 -4.65 -24.22
N ALA A 218 20.83 -4.52 -25.39
CA ALA A 218 21.43 -4.93 -26.66
C ALA A 218 22.69 -4.12 -27.01
N LEU A 219 22.68 -2.80 -26.76
CA LEU A 219 23.84 -1.93 -26.95
C LEU A 219 25.00 -2.31 -26.01
N LEU A 220 24.71 -2.57 -24.73
CA LEU A 220 25.74 -2.99 -23.78
C LEU A 220 26.37 -4.33 -24.20
N LEU A 221 25.56 -5.30 -24.65
CA LEU A 221 26.06 -6.57 -25.17
C LEU A 221 26.93 -6.39 -26.42
N ALA A 222 26.49 -5.54 -27.37
CA ALA A 222 27.26 -5.23 -28.57
C ALA A 222 28.61 -4.57 -28.23
N CYS A 223 28.64 -3.62 -27.29
CA CYS A 223 29.89 -3.00 -26.84
C CYS A 223 30.83 -4.01 -26.18
N THR A 224 30.32 -4.93 -25.36
CA THR A 224 31.15 -5.99 -24.76
C THR A 224 31.75 -6.94 -25.80
N LEU A 225 30.97 -7.29 -26.83
CA LEU A 225 31.43 -8.15 -27.94
C LEU A 225 32.50 -7.45 -28.78
N LEU A 226 32.30 -6.17 -29.11
CA LEU A 226 33.28 -5.37 -29.86
C LEU A 226 34.58 -5.19 -29.07
N GLY A 227 34.49 -4.95 -27.76
CA GLY A 227 35.66 -4.88 -26.88
C GLY A 227 36.44 -6.19 -26.84
N ALA A 228 35.76 -7.32 -26.70
CA ALA A 228 36.39 -8.64 -26.73
C ALA A 228 37.08 -8.94 -28.07
N LEU A 229 36.42 -8.61 -29.19
CA LEU A 229 36.99 -8.79 -30.54
C LEU A 229 38.23 -7.90 -30.77
N ALA A 230 38.19 -6.65 -30.31
CA ALA A 230 39.34 -5.74 -30.42
C ALA A 230 40.54 -6.24 -29.61
N ILE A 231 40.32 -6.76 -28.40
CA ILE A 231 41.38 -7.35 -27.57
C ILE A 231 41.97 -8.61 -28.25
N ALA A 232 41.11 -9.49 -28.78
CA ALA A 232 41.55 -10.69 -29.48
C ALA A 232 42.34 -10.37 -30.76
N HIS A 233 41.90 -9.38 -31.53
CA HIS A 233 42.59 -8.92 -32.75
C HIS A 233 43.95 -8.29 -32.41
N ARG A 234 44.04 -7.51 -31.33
CA ARG A 234 45.31 -6.92 -30.87
C ARG A 234 46.29 -7.98 -30.36
N ALA A 235 45.80 -9.02 -29.68
CA ALA A 235 46.60 -10.15 -29.25
C ALA A 235 47.12 -10.98 -30.45
N SER A 236 46.31 -11.15 -31.49
CA SER A 236 46.72 -11.81 -32.75
C SER A 236 47.84 -11.04 -33.47
N ILE A 237 47.71 -9.71 -33.59
CA ILE A 237 48.75 -8.86 -34.20
C ILE A 237 50.06 -8.90 -33.40
N ALA A 238 49.98 -8.80 -32.06
CA ALA A 238 51.16 -8.87 -31.20
C ALA A 238 51.86 -10.24 -31.28
N SER A 239 51.12 -11.33 -31.41
CA SER A 239 51.67 -12.68 -31.62
C SER A 239 52.37 -12.84 -32.98
N THR A 240 51.87 -12.18 -34.03
CA THR A 240 52.52 -12.22 -35.36
C THR A 240 53.79 -11.38 -35.45
N SER A 241 53.93 -10.31 -34.65
CA SER A 241 55.15 -9.49 -34.64
C SER A 241 56.32 -10.16 -33.94
N ASP A 242 56.09 -10.94 -32.88
CA ASP A 242 57.15 -11.69 -32.18
C ASP A 242 57.78 -12.76 -33.08
N THR A 243 56.98 -13.47 -33.88
CA THR A 243 57.51 -14.49 -34.81
C THR A 243 58.34 -13.91 -35.97
N ARG A 244 58.27 -12.60 -36.23
CA ARG A 244 59.04 -11.94 -37.30
C ARG A 244 60.36 -11.34 -36.78
N GLY A 245 60.44 -11.02 -35.49
CA GLY A 245 61.68 -10.55 -34.84
C GLY A 245 62.72 -11.67 -34.68
N ASP A 246 62.29 -12.87 -34.30
CA ASP A 246 63.21 -14.00 -34.08
C ASP A 246 63.79 -14.61 -35.36
N ARG A 247 63.18 -14.36 -36.52
CA ARG A 247 63.71 -14.83 -37.81
C ARG A 247 64.83 -13.97 -38.40
N LEU A 248 65.08 -12.78 -37.84
CA LEU A 248 66.12 -11.86 -38.34
C LEU A 248 67.42 -11.92 -37.54
N VAL A 249 67.49 -12.68 -36.44
CA VAL A 249 68.70 -12.78 -35.58
C VAL A 249 69.58 -14.00 -35.90
N LEU A 250 69.15 -14.90 -36.80
CA LEU A 250 69.89 -16.14 -37.14
C LEU A 250 70.70 -16.11 -38.45
N GLN A 251 70.91 -14.95 -39.08
CA GLN A 251 71.80 -14.82 -40.23
C GLN A 251 72.72 -13.60 -40.10
N ALA A 252 73.76 -13.76 -39.28
CA ALA A 252 75.01 -13.05 -39.44
C ALA A 252 76.11 -14.10 -39.63
N PRO A 253 76.73 -14.25 -40.82
CA PRO A 253 78.01 -14.91 -40.94
C PRO A 253 79.12 -13.88 -40.67
N ASP A 254 79.99 -14.24 -39.72
CA ASP A 254 81.26 -13.61 -39.42
C ASP A 254 82.11 -13.40 -40.67
N GLU A 255 82.74 -12.23 -40.76
CA GLU A 255 83.95 -12.03 -41.55
C GLU A 255 85.13 -12.75 -40.89
N ALA A 256 85.91 -13.53 -41.64
CA ALA A 256 87.33 -13.78 -41.36
C ALA A 256 88.09 -14.32 -42.58
N SER A 257 88.89 -13.43 -43.16
CA SER A 257 90.28 -13.62 -43.64
C SER A 257 90.65 -14.80 -44.55
N ALA A 258 91.02 -14.49 -45.81
CA ALA A 258 92.39 -14.61 -46.35
C ALA A 258 92.42 -14.23 -47.85
#